data_AF-M7SDH5-F1
#
_entry.id   AF-M7SDH5-F1
#
_cell.length_a   1.000
_cell.length_b   1.000
_cell.length_c   1.000
_cell.angle_alpha   90.00
_cell.angle_beta   90.00
_cell.angle_gamma   90.00
#
_symmetry.space_group_name_H-M   'P 1'
#
loop_
_entity.id
_entity.type
_entity.pdbx_description
1 polymer ?
#
loop_
_entity_poly.entity_id
_entity_poly.type
_entity_poly.pdbx_seq_one_letter_code
_entity_poly.pdbx_strand_id
1 'polypeptide(L)'
;MSGVKPIDTVLGKERDATYAQCETTAKAILGDGYAVAPVENQGSQSYTFVGTPTIPKAIVSFRLEPGKFDPEILKIARDIHGGPVPDAAAPCGYIAPRHGGGGQSLTIYKMSCLPGRDFWSLVEREAQLDEAEAVAKRHTLVRSLARYHARAFQNNQHKPTDTAARETHEALRRTATLRRSLPGISDTLDEIAREIRGLFDPSCWK
;
A
#
# COMPACT_ATOMS: atom_id res chain seq x y z
N MET A 1 12.32 14.10 25.27
CA MET A 1 13.25 13.25 24.49
C MET A 1 12.41 12.40 23.55
N SER A 2 12.39 12.72 22.25
CA SER A 2 11.65 11.93 21.24
C SER A 2 12.41 10.65 20.97
N GLY A 3 11.91 9.51 21.46
CA GLY A 3 12.49 8.20 21.18
C GLY A 3 12.47 7.87 19.69
N VAL A 4 13.50 7.18 19.20
CA VAL A 4 13.56 6.64 17.84
C VAL A 4 12.35 5.72 17.63
N LYS A 5 11.52 5.99 16.62
CA LYS A 5 10.37 5.14 16.33
C LYS A 5 10.87 3.81 15.77
N PRO A 6 10.26 2.65 16.10
CA PRO A 6 10.69 1.34 15.57
C PRO A 6 10.84 1.29 14.05
N ILE A 7 9.98 2.04 13.33
CA ILE A 7 10.04 2.16 11.88
C ILE A 7 11.29 2.88 11.36
N ASP A 8 11.84 3.83 12.11
CA ASP A 8 13.13 4.46 11.78
C ASP A 8 14.29 3.47 11.98
N THR A 9 14.17 2.51 12.89
CA THR A 9 15.17 1.45 13.06
C THR A 9 15.16 0.46 11.89
N VAL A 10 13.96 0.10 11.42
CA VAL A 10 13.80 -0.84 10.30
C VAL A 10 14.19 -0.20 8.96
N LEU A 11 13.87 1.08 8.77
CA LEU A 11 14.00 1.77 7.47
C LEU A 11 15.11 2.82 7.44
N GLY A 12 15.78 3.11 8.56
CA GLY A 12 16.82 4.14 8.67
C GLY A 12 18.12 3.84 7.92
N LYS A 13 18.26 2.64 7.35
CA LYS A 13 19.35 2.32 6.42
C LYS A 13 19.00 2.61 4.95
N GLU A 14 17.72 2.75 4.62
CA GLU A 14 17.23 2.94 3.24
C GLU A 14 16.94 4.41 2.92
N ARG A 15 16.72 5.25 3.94
CA ARG A 15 16.42 6.69 3.81
C ARG A 15 17.05 7.51 4.91
N ASP A 16 17.46 8.72 4.55
CA ASP A 16 17.99 9.71 5.50
C ASP A 16 16.88 10.50 6.19
N ALA A 17 15.72 10.63 5.54
CA ALA A 17 14.59 11.35 6.07
C ALA A 17 13.97 10.61 7.25
N THR A 18 13.95 11.25 8.41
CA THR A 18 13.40 10.66 9.63
C THR A 18 11.87 10.77 9.65
N TYR A 19 11.22 9.92 10.44
CA TYR A 19 9.78 10.02 10.67
C TYR A 19 9.35 11.41 11.15
N ALA A 20 10.10 12.03 12.08
CA ALA A 20 9.81 13.36 12.61
C ALA A 20 9.92 14.48 11.55
N GLN A 21 10.87 14.35 10.62
CA GLN A 21 10.97 15.26 9.47
C GLN A 21 9.76 15.12 8.55
N CYS A 22 9.32 13.88 8.29
CA CYS A 22 8.13 13.62 7.49
C CYS A 22 6.85 14.14 8.17
N GLU A 23 6.73 14.00 9.49
CA GLU A 23 5.60 14.54 10.24
C GLU A 23 5.54 16.07 10.18
N THR A 24 6.70 16.73 10.37
CA THR A 24 6.82 18.19 10.26
C THR A 24 6.44 18.67 8.86
N THR A 25 6.90 17.96 7.83
CA THR A 25 6.57 18.26 6.43
C THR A 25 5.09 18.03 6.15
N ALA A 26 4.48 16.97 6.70
CA ALA A 26 3.06 16.71 6.56
C ALA A 26 2.21 17.82 7.19
N LYS A 27 2.59 18.32 8.37
CA LYS A 27 1.96 19.50 9.01
C LYS A 27 2.02 20.71 8.11
N ALA A 28 3.17 21.00 7.51
CA ALA A 28 3.31 22.12 6.57
C ALA A 28 2.43 21.96 5.31
N ILE A 29 2.32 20.75 4.76
CA ILE A 29 1.52 20.46 3.54
C ILE A 29 0.01 20.50 3.81
N LEU A 30 -0.42 20.09 5.01
CA LEU A 30 -1.81 20.09 5.41
C LEU A 30 -2.26 21.49 5.89
N GLY A 31 -1.36 22.23 6.53
CA GLY A 31 -1.60 23.56 7.08
C GLY A 31 -2.11 23.53 8.52
N ASP A 32 -2.13 24.70 9.16
CA ASP A 32 -2.42 24.86 10.60
C ASP A 32 -3.83 24.44 11.01
N GLY A 33 -4.75 24.29 10.06
CA GLY A 33 -6.11 23.80 10.28
C GLY A 33 -6.21 22.28 10.47
N TYR A 34 -5.11 21.52 10.50
CA TYR A 34 -5.13 20.06 10.64
C TYR A 34 -4.28 19.58 11.82
N ALA A 35 -4.89 18.78 12.68
CA ALA A 35 -4.18 17.84 13.52
C ALA A 35 -3.66 16.68 12.65
N VAL A 36 -2.34 16.56 12.57
CA VAL A 36 -1.68 15.51 11.80
C VAL A 36 -1.42 14.31 12.70
N ALA A 37 -1.98 13.17 12.34
CA ALA A 37 -1.73 11.90 13.00
C ALA A 37 -1.12 10.91 12.01
N PRO A 38 -0.22 10.03 12.46
CA PRO A 38 0.21 8.94 11.61
C PRO A 38 -0.89 7.91 11.40
N VAL A 39 -0.88 7.24 10.24
CA VAL A 39 -1.70 6.04 10.09
C VAL A 39 -1.12 4.92 10.95
N GLU A 40 -2.00 4.09 11.50
CA GLU A 40 -1.62 2.95 12.34
C GLU A 40 -0.74 1.95 11.58
N ASN A 41 -1.13 1.64 10.34
CA ASN A 41 -0.45 0.69 9.48
C ASN A 41 0.47 1.41 8.49
N GLN A 42 1.75 1.50 8.82
CA GLN A 42 2.77 2.10 7.95
C GLN A 42 3.28 1.08 6.94
N GLY A 43 3.46 1.50 5.68
CA GLY A 43 4.06 0.67 4.65
C GLY A 43 5.58 0.52 4.83
N SER A 44 6.14 -0.62 4.44
CA SER A 44 7.60 -0.86 4.48
C SER A 44 8.41 0.10 3.62
N GLN A 45 7.79 0.77 2.65
CA GLN A 45 8.45 1.73 1.75
C GLN A 45 7.88 3.14 1.86
N SER A 46 7.13 3.43 2.94
CA SER A 46 6.45 4.72 3.06
C SER A 46 6.26 5.19 4.50
N TYR A 47 6.24 6.50 4.70
CA TYR A 47 5.60 7.12 5.85
C TYR A 47 4.29 7.77 5.42
N THR A 48 3.21 7.53 6.15
CA THR A 48 1.90 8.07 5.81
C THR A 48 1.24 8.71 7.02
N PHE A 49 0.70 9.90 6.80
CA PHE A 49 0.02 10.73 7.80
C PHE A 49 -1.36 11.12 7.29
N VAL A 50 -2.30 11.27 8.21
CA VAL A 50 -3.66 11.73 7.96
C VAL A 50 -3.89 13.06 8.67
N GLY A 51 -4.47 14.01 7.96
CA GLY A 51 -5.01 15.23 8.53
C GLY A 51 -6.41 14.99 9.10
N THR A 52 -6.60 15.36 10.36
CA THR A 52 -7.89 15.32 11.09
C THR A 52 -8.09 16.63 11.84
N PRO A 53 -9.30 17.02 12.27
CA PRO A 53 -10.61 16.51 11.91
C PRO A 53 -11.23 17.21 10.69
N THR A 54 -10.55 18.17 10.08
CA THR A 54 -11.11 19.04 9.04
C THR A 54 -11.48 18.22 7.80
N ILE A 55 -12.79 18.03 7.59
CA ILE A 55 -13.32 17.37 6.40
C ILE A 55 -13.18 18.37 5.24
N PRO A 56 -12.63 17.97 4.08
CA PRO A 56 -12.23 16.60 3.73
C PRO A 56 -10.86 16.20 4.32
N LYS A 57 -10.81 15.01 4.91
CA LYS A 57 -9.56 14.41 5.40
C LYS A 57 -8.59 14.25 4.23
N ALA A 58 -7.33 14.63 4.43
CA ALA A 58 -6.27 14.43 3.45
C ALA A 58 -5.20 13.51 4.01
N ILE A 59 -4.55 12.76 3.12
CA ILE A 59 -3.44 11.87 3.42
C ILE A 59 -2.19 12.45 2.78
N VAL A 60 -1.09 12.47 3.52
CA VAL A 60 0.25 12.76 3.00
C VAL A 60 1.09 11.50 3.10
N SER A 61 1.58 11.01 1.97
CA SER A 61 2.40 9.80 1.88
C SER A 61 3.77 10.13 1.32
N PHE A 62 4.82 9.75 2.04
CA PHE A 62 6.22 9.90 1.70
C PHE A 62 6.75 8.55 1.28
N ARG A 63 7.20 8.40 0.05
CA ARG A 63 7.49 7.09 -0.56
C ARG A 63 8.91 7.02 -1.09
N LEU A 64 9.57 5.90 -0.84
CA LEU A 64 10.82 5.54 -1.52
C LEU A 64 10.57 5.32 -3.02
N GLU A 65 11.65 5.36 -3.82
CA GLU A 65 11.58 5.14 -5.26
C GLU A 65 10.80 3.87 -5.65
N PRO A 66 11.05 2.69 -5.05
CA PRO A 66 10.33 1.47 -5.43
C PRO A 66 8.84 1.47 -5.02
N GLY A 67 8.46 2.38 -4.12
CA GLY A 67 7.10 2.51 -3.60
C GLY A 67 6.32 3.68 -4.21
N LYS A 68 6.88 4.40 -5.19
CA LYS A 68 6.20 5.47 -5.92
C LYS A 68 4.93 4.93 -6.60
N PHE A 69 3.94 5.80 -6.73
CA PHE A 69 2.79 5.46 -7.53
C PHE A 69 3.12 5.58 -9.00
N ASP A 70 2.81 4.54 -9.75
CA ASP A 70 2.84 4.58 -11.21
C ASP A 70 1.54 5.25 -11.70
N PRO A 71 1.63 6.43 -12.36
CA PRO A 71 0.46 7.16 -12.81
C PRO A 71 -0.34 6.40 -13.88
N GLU A 72 0.30 5.56 -14.69
CA GLU A 72 -0.38 4.75 -15.70
C GLU A 72 -1.19 3.64 -15.01
N ILE A 73 -0.60 2.98 -14.01
CA ILE A 73 -1.30 1.95 -13.23
C ILE A 73 -2.48 2.55 -12.44
N LEU A 74 -2.33 3.74 -11.87
CA LEU A 74 -3.42 4.44 -11.19
C LEU A 74 -4.56 4.80 -12.14
N LYS A 75 -4.23 5.25 -13.35
CA LYS A 75 -5.20 5.54 -14.40
C LYS A 75 -5.98 4.28 -14.77
N ILE A 76 -5.27 3.18 -15.06
CA ILE A 76 -5.88 1.88 -15.36
C ILE A 76 -6.77 1.41 -14.20
N ALA A 77 -6.29 1.49 -12.96
CA ALA A 77 -7.06 1.10 -11.78
C ALA A 77 -8.36 1.91 -11.68
N ARG A 78 -8.31 3.21 -11.96
CA ARG A 78 -9.49 4.08 -11.95
C ARG A 78 -10.47 3.74 -13.06
N ASP A 79 -9.98 3.47 -14.26
CA ASP A 79 -10.82 3.07 -15.39
C ASP A 79 -11.56 1.76 -15.09
N ILE A 80 -10.93 0.84 -14.36
CA ILE A 80 -11.50 -0.47 -13.99
C ILE A 80 -12.42 -0.39 -12.76
N HIS A 81 -12.01 0.34 -11.72
CA HIS A 81 -12.65 0.28 -10.39
C HIS A 81 -13.46 1.54 -10.04
N GLY A 82 -13.17 2.70 -10.65
CA GLY A 82 -13.85 3.96 -10.38
C GLY A 82 -13.50 4.58 -9.03
N GLY A 83 -14.52 5.06 -8.32
CA GLY A 83 -14.40 5.85 -7.08
C GLY A 83 -13.61 5.25 -5.89
N PRO A 84 -13.43 3.92 -5.75
CA PRO A 84 -12.56 3.33 -4.73
C PRO A 84 -11.05 3.52 -4.99
N VAL A 85 -10.65 4.16 -6.08
CA VAL A 85 -9.25 4.47 -6.39
C VAL A 85 -8.95 5.92 -6.01
N PRO A 86 -7.96 6.18 -5.15
CA PRO A 86 -7.67 7.53 -4.71
C PRO A 86 -7.22 8.40 -5.89
N ASP A 87 -7.58 9.68 -5.83
CA ASP A 87 -6.99 10.74 -6.64
C ASP A 87 -5.54 10.91 -6.19
N ALA A 88 -4.68 10.04 -6.69
CA ALA A 88 -3.26 10.19 -6.55
C ALA A 88 -2.83 11.33 -7.47
N ALA A 89 -2.82 12.53 -6.89
CA ALA A 89 -2.23 13.70 -7.51
C ALA A 89 -0.78 13.39 -7.91
N ALA A 90 -0.30 14.07 -8.96
CA ALA A 90 1.12 14.14 -9.25
C ALA A 90 1.91 14.46 -7.96
N PRO A 91 3.16 13.98 -7.82
CA PRO A 91 3.99 14.30 -6.67
C PRO A 91 3.94 15.80 -6.33
N CYS A 92 3.64 16.12 -5.08
CA CYS A 92 3.57 17.51 -4.62
C CYS A 92 4.91 18.03 -4.07
N GLY A 93 5.92 17.14 -3.98
CA GLY A 93 7.26 17.51 -3.54
C GLY A 93 8.15 16.29 -3.32
N TYR A 94 9.36 16.57 -2.85
CA TYR A 94 10.36 15.55 -2.52
C TYR A 94 11.15 15.99 -1.27
N ILE A 95 11.57 15.02 -0.46
CA ILE A 95 12.59 15.21 0.57
C ILE A 95 13.89 14.65 0.02
N ALA A 96 14.87 15.54 -0.22
CA ALA A 96 16.20 15.16 -0.63
C ALA A 96 16.94 14.45 0.54
N PRO A 97 17.86 13.53 0.24
CA PRO A 97 18.74 12.95 1.24
C PRO A 97 19.66 14.02 1.83
N ARG A 98 20.22 13.76 3.01
CA ARG A 98 21.17 14.69 3.62
C ARG A 98 22.44 14.71 2.77
N HIS A 99 23.08 15.87 2.63
CA HIS A 99 24.38 15.95 1.96
C HIS A 99 25.37 14.99 2.63
N GLY A 100 25.91 14.04 1.85
CA GLY A 100 26.83 13.00 2.33
C GLY A 100 26.17 11.77 2.96
N GLY A 101 24.83 11.71 3.00
CA GLY A 101 24.08 10.53 3.40
C GLY A 101 23.85 9.58 2.23
N GLY A 102 23.86 8.28 2.51
CA GLY A 102 23.59 7.22 1.52
C GLY A 102 22.10 6.90 1.33
N GLY A 103 21.21 7.59 2.05
CA GLY A 103 19.78 7.33 2.00
C GLY A 103 19.12 7.81 0.70
N GLN A 104 17.97 7.22 0.37
CA GLN A 104 17.19 7.59 -0.80
C GLN A 104 16.27 8.80 -0.54
N SER A 105 15.98 9.56 -1.59
CA SER A 105 14.96 10.62 -1.59
C SER A 105 13.56 10.05 -1.33
N LEU A 106 12.72 10.82 -0.64
CA LEU A 106 11.30 10.49 -0.51
C LEU A 106 10.46 11.36 -1.44
N THR A 107 9.55 10.73 -2.17
CA THR A 107 8.54 11.42 -2.99
C THR A 107 7.28 11.64 -2.17
N ILE A 108 6.73 12.84 -2.24
CA ILE A 108 5.58 13.24 -1.42
C ILE A 108 4.32 13.28 -2.28
N TYR A 109 3.27 12.63 -1.78
CA TYR A 109 1.94 12.64 -2.38
C TYR A 109 0.94 13.19 -1.37
N LYS A 110 0.09 14.11 -1.80
CA LYS A 110 -1.10 14.56 -1.07
C LYS A 110 -2.33 14.03 -1.79
N MET A 111 -3.21 13.34 -1.06
CA MET A 111 -4.38 12.69 -1.63
C MET A 111 -5.60 12.88 -0.72
N SER A 112 -6.79 12.84 -1.31
CA SER A 112 -8.03 12.77 -0.54
C SER A 112 -8.09 11.43 0.22
N CYS A 113 -8.52 11.46 1.47
CA CYS A 113 -8.84 10.25 2.21
C CYS A 113 -10.14 9.67 1.62
N LEU A 114 -10.07 8.44 1.12
CA LEU A 114 -11.28 7.74 0.69
C LEU A 114 -12.20 7.47 1.89
N PRO A 115 -13.53 7.58 1.71
CA PRO A 115 -14.47 7.18 2.74
C PRO A 115 -14.38 5.67 2.93
N GLY A 116 -14.31 5.22 4.18
CA GLY A 116 -14.26 3.79 4.49
C GLY A 116 -13.60 3.50 5.82
N ARG A 117 -13.41 2.20 6.06
CA ARG A 117 -12.68 1.63 7.19
C ARG A 117 -11.63 0.68 6.62
N ASP A 118 -10.47 0.61 7.26
CA ASP A 118 -9.46 -0.38 6.91
C ASP A 118 -9.94 -1.78 7.32
N PHE A 119 -9.38 -2.79 6.66
CA PHE A 119 -9.73 -4.20 6.87
C PHE A 119 -9.58 -4.64 8.32
N TRP A 120 -8.51 -4.23 9.01
CA TRP A 120 -8.23 -4.67 10.38
C TRP A 120 -9.27 -4.14 11.36
N SER A 121 -9.68 -2.88 11.20
CA SER A 121 -10.76 -2.31 12.01
C SER A 121 -12.13 -3.00 11.79
N LEU A 122 -12.33 -3.68 10.66
CA LEU A 122 -13.51 -4.51 10.41
C LEU A 122 -13.41 -5.86 11.12
N VAL A 123 -12.23 -6.50 11.04
CA VAL A 123 -11.97 -7.80 11.70
C VAL A 123 -12.08 -7.68 13.21
N GLU A 124 -11.53 -6.64 13.82
CA GLU A 124 -11.62 -6.41 15.27
C GLU A 124 -13.07 -6.28 15.77
N ARG A 125 -13.93 -5.64 14.97
CA ARG A 125 -15.35 -5.49 15.30
C ARG A 125 -16.13 -6.76 15.05
N GLU A 126 -15.69 -7.60 14.11
CA GLU A 126 -16.32 -8.90 13.85
C GLU A 126 -16.29 -9.79 15.09
N ALA A 127 -15.23 -9.71 15.90
CA ALA A 127 -15.12 -10.43 17.17
C ALA A 127 -16.20 -10.04 18.20
N GLN A 128 -16.94 -8.95 17.97
CA GLN A 128 -18.02 -8.47 18.84
C GLN A 128 -19.42 -8.82 18.31
N LEU A 129 -19.52 -9.47 17.15
CA LEU A 129 -20.78 -9.85 16.52
C LEU A 129 -21.19 -11.26 16.92
N ASP A 130 -22.48 -11.58 16.78
CA ASP A 130 -22.89 -12.97 16.79
C ASP A 130 -22.33 -13.73 15.56
N GLU A 131 -22.29 -15.05 15.66
CA GLU A 131 -21.68 -15.90 14.64
C GLU A 131 -22.35 -15.76 13.28
N ALA A 132 -23.67 -15.59 13.24
CA ALA A 132 -24.42 -15.47 11.99
C ALA A 132 -24.11 -14.15 11.27
N GLU A 133 -24.05 -13.04 12.01
CA GLU A 133 -23.71 -11.73 11.47
C GLU A 133 -22.24 -11.67 11.03
N ALA A 134 -21.33 -12.26 11.80
CA ALA A 134 -19.92 -12.41 11.46
C ALA A 134 -19.73 -13.16 10.12
N VAL A 135 -20.39 -14.32 9.98
CA VAL A 135 -20.36 -15.12 8.74
C VAL A 135 -20.93 -14.34 7.56
N ALA A 136 -22.06 -13.64 7.73
CA ALA A 136 -22.67 -12.84 6.67
C ALA A 136 -21.75 -11.68 6.20
N LYS A 137 -21.05 -11.02 7.13
CA LYS A 137 -20.07 -9.97 6.81
C LYS A 137 -18.85 -10.54 6.09
N ARG A 138 -18.30 -11.67 6.53
CA ARG A 138 -17.20 -12.36 5.83
C ARG A 138 -17.58 -12.73 4.41
N HIS A 139 -18.76 -13.31 4.19
CA HIS A 139 -19.24 -13.62 2.84
C HIS A 139 -19.35 -12.38 1.95
N THR A 140 -19.85 -11.28 2.51
CA THR A 140 -19.98 -10.01 1.78
C THR A 140 -18.61 -9.44 1.40
N LEU A 141 -17.64 -9.51 2.32
CA LEU A 141 -16.27 -9.09 2.09
C LEU A 141 -15.58 -9.93 0.99
N VAL A 142 -15.63 -11.26 1.11
CA VAL A 142 -15.06 -12.18 0.12
C VAL A 142 -15.68 -11.95 -1.26
N ARG A 143 -17.01 -11.80 -1.33
CA ARG A 143 -17.70 -11.51 -2.60
C ARG A 143 -17.26 -10.17 -3.19
N SER A 144 -17.05 -9.16 -2.36
CA SER A 144 -16.62 -7.83 -2.80
C SER A 144 -15.18 -7.84 -3.32
N LEU A 145 -14.28 -8.53 -2.62
CA LEU A 145 -12.90 -8.75 -3.06
C LEU A 145 -12.86 -9.54 -4.38
N ALA A 146 -13.62 -10.63 -4.48
CA ALA A 146 -13.71 -11.43 -5.70
C ALA A 146 -14.18 -10.58 -6.89
N ARG A 147 -15.21 -9.74 -6.71
CA ARG A 147 -15.67 -8.81 -7.74
C ARG A 147 -14.63 -7.76 -8.09
N TYR A 148 -13.92 -7.21 -7.10
CA TYR A 148 -12.86 -6.25 -7.33
C TYR A 148 -11.76 -6.86 -8.21
N HIS A 149 -11.24 -8.03 -7.85
CA HIS A 149 -10.23 -8.72 -8.64
C HIS A 149 -10.73 -9.17 -10.02
N ALA A 150 -11.94 -9.72 -10.11
CA ALA A 150 -12.52 -10.14 -11.38
C ALA A 150 -12.60 -8.99 -12.40
N ARG A 151 -12.92 -7.76 -11.97
CA ARG A 151 -12.90 -6.59 -12.85
C ARG A 151 -11.51 -6.31 -13.40
N ALA A 152 -10.47 -6.44 -12.58
CA ALA A 152 -9.09 -6.27 -13.04
C ALA A 152 -8.73 -7.33 -14.09
N PHE A 153 -9.06 -8.61 -13.83
CA PHE A 153 -8.81 -9.70 -14.77
C PHE A 153 -9.59 -9.57 -16.10
N GLN A 154 -10.80 -9.02 -16.06
CA GLN A 154 -11.59 -8.76 -17.27
C GLN A 154 -11.03 -7.60 -18.11
N ASN A 155 -10.11 -6.81 -17.55
CA ASN A 155 -9.47 -5.67 -18.20
C ASN A 155 -7.95 -5.87 -18.28
N ASN A 156 -7.54 -7.07 -18.71
CA ASN A 156 -6.14 -7.45 -18.81
C ASN A 156 -5.34 -6.47 -19.68
N GLN A 157 -4.23 -5.99 -19.11
CA GLN A 157 -3.30 -5.12 -19.82
C GLN A 157 -2.26 -5.98 -20.53
N HIS A 158 -2.03 -5.73 -21.81
CA HIS A 158 -0.96 -6.41 -22.53
C HIS A 158 0.39 -5.85 -22.05
N LYS A 159 1.18 -6.68 -21.36
CA LYS A 159 2.55 -6.31 -20.95
C LYS A 159 3.58 -6.98 -21.85
N PRO A 160 4.71 -6.30 -22.15
CA PRO A 160 5.85 -6.94 -22.79
C PRO A 160 6.37 -8.13 -21.97
N THR A 161 6.77 -9.20 -22.65
CA THR A 161 7.23 -10.47 -22.04
C THR A 161 8.34 -10.28 -20.99
N ASP A 162 9.28 -9.37 -21.24
CA ASP A 162 10.39 -9.10 -20.31
C ASP A 162 9.92 -8.53 -18.97
N THR A 163 8.84 -7.75 -18.98
CA THR A 163 8.26 -7.21 -17.75
C THR A 163 7.57 -8.30 -16.94
N ALA A 164 6.84 -9.20 -17.61
CA ALA A 164 6.17 -10.33 -16.95
C ALA A 164 7.16 -11.29 -16.30
N ALA A 165 8.29 -11.58 -16.96
CA ALA A 165 9.36 -12.41 -16.41
C ALA A 165 9.97 -11.80 -15.14
N ARG A 166 10.25 -10.48 -15.16
CA ARG A 166 10.78 -9.75 -14.01
C ARG A 166 9.80 -9.73 -12.84
N GLU A 167 8.53 -9.46 -13.10
CA GLU A 167 7.47 -9.45 -12.06
C GLU A 167 7.29 -10.84 -11.43
N THR A 168 7.29 -11.90 -12.25
CA THR A 168 7.24 -13.29 -11.80
C THR A 168 8.42 -13.61 -10.89
N HIS A 169 9.64 -13.24 -11.29
CA HIS A 169 10.84 -13.47 -10.49
C HIS A 169 10.76 -12.76 -9.12
N GLU A 170 10.35 -11.50 -9.11
CA GLU A 170 10.20 -10.72 -7.88
C GLU A 170 9.09 -11.28 -6.97
N ALA A 171 7.96 -11.72 -7.53
CA ALA A 171 6.88 -12.35 -6.77
C ALA A 171 7.33 -13.65 -6.09
N LEU A 172 8.06 -14.50 -6.81
CA LEU A 172 8.63 -15.73 -6.25
C LEU A 172 9.65 -15.43 -5.15
N ARG A 173 10.53 -14.43 -5.35
CA ARG A 173 11.51 -14.00 -4.34
C ARG A 173 10.83 -13.52 -3.05
N ARG A 174 9.74 -12.76 -3.15
CA ARG A 174 8.96 -12.30 -2.00
C ARG A 174 8.26 -13.46 -1.30
N THR A 175 7.65 -14.37 -2.06
CA THR A 175 7.00 -15.58 -1.51
C THR A 175 8.00 -16.44 -0.74
N ALA A 176 9.20 -16.66 -1.28
CA ALA A 176 10.27 -17.37 -0.59
C ALA A 176 10.75 -16.66 0.69
N THR A 177 10.70 -15.33 0.73
CA THR A 177 11.02 -14.55 1.93
C THR A 177 9.92 -14.70 2.98
N LEU A 178 8.65 -14.54 2.59
CA LEU A 178 7.50 -14.74 3.49
C LEU A 178 7.50 -16.13 4.10
N ARG A 179 7.81 -17.17 3.30
CA ARG A 179 7.87 -18.55 3.77
C ARG A 179 8.89 -18.75 4.89
N ARG A 180 10.05 -18.08 4.82
CA ARG A 180 11.06 -18.11 5.89
C ARG A 180 10.60 -17.40 7.16
N SER A 181 9.81 -16.35 7.01
CA SER A 181 9.33 -15.52 8.13
C SER A 181 8.03 -16.04 8.76
N LEU A 182 7.22 -16.80 8.01
CA LEU A 182 5.87 -17.22 8.38
C LEU A 182 5.70 -18.74 8.14
N PRO A 183 6.41 -19.59 8.90
CA PRO A 183 6.37 -21.04 8.68
C PRO A 183 4.96 -21.64 8.84
N GLY A 184 4.09 -21.02 9.64
CA GLY A 184 2.71 -21.47 9.87
C GLY A 184 1.77 -21.39 8.66
N ILE A 185 2.19 -20.77 7.56
CA ILE A 185 1.43 -20.68 6.31
C ILE A 185 2.22 -21.18 5.09
N SER A 186 3.28 -21.97 5.31
CA SER A 186 4.19 -22.41 4.23
C SER A 186 3.44 -23.12 3.09
N ASP A 187 2.50 -24.00 3.42
CA ASP A 187 1.74 -24.76 2.42
C ASP A 187 0.93 -23.85 1.49
N THR A 188 0.29 -22.82 2.04
CA THR A 188 -0.42 -21.80 1.27
C THR A 188 0.54 -21.00 0.39
N LEU A 189 1.73 -20.67 0.88
CA LEU A 189 2.74 -19.95 0.11
C LEU A 189 3.33 -20.82 -1.02
N ASP A 190 3.46 -22.12 -0.81
CA ASP A 190 3.90 -23.07 -1.84
C ASP A 190 2.83 -23.26 -2.93
N GLU A 191 1.54 -23.25 -2.55
CA GLU A 191 0.43 -23.18 -3.50
C GLU A 191 0.48 -21.89 -4.33
N ILE A 192 0.60 -20.73 -3.68
CA ILE A 192 0.75 -19.44 -4.38
C ILE A 192 1.96 -19.46 -5.32
N ALA A 193 3.10 -20.02 -4.90
CA ALA A 193 4.29 -20.09 -5.74
C ALA A 193 4.10 -20.91 -7.02
N ARG A 194 3.28 -21.97 -6.98
CA ARG A 194 2.92 -22.77 -8.16
C ARG A 194 2.05 -21.97 -9.12
N GLU A 195 1.05 -21.27 -8.59
CA GLU A 195 0.06 -20.53 -9.38
C GLU A 195 0.58 -19.19 -9.93
N ILE A 196 1.61 -18.59 -9.30
CA ILE A 196 2.20 -17.31 -9.74
C ILE A 196 2.58 -17.31 -11.22
N ARG A 197 3.06 -18.43 -11.76
CA ARG A 197 3.41 -18.52 -13.19
C ARG A 197 2.19 -18.36 -14.10
N GLY A 198 1.07 -18.99 -13.76
CA GLY A 198 -0.19 -18.87 -14.52
C GLY A 198 -0.80 -17.47 -14.43
N LEU A 199 -0.54 -16.74 -13.34
CA LEU A 199 -1.01 -15.35 -13.17
C LEU A 199 -0.31 -14.35 -14.10
N PHE A 200 0.89 -14.65 -14.59
CA PHE A 200 1.67 -13.75 -15.44
C PHE A 200 1.97 -14.32 -16.84
N ASP A 201 1.60 -15.57 -17.11
CA ASP A 201 1.71 -16.17 -18.43
C ASP A 201 0.49 -15.80 -19.29
N PRO A 202 0.66 -14.98 -20.35
CA PRO A 202 -0.45 -14.57 -21.21
C PRO A 202 -1.13 -15.75 -21.93
N SER A 203 -0.45 -16.90 -22.07
CA SER A 203 -1.01 -18.09 -22.71
C SER A 203 -2.05 -18.80 -21.84
N CYS A 204 -2.07 -18.53 -20.53
CA CYS A 204 -3.03 -19.09 -19.58
C CYS A 204 -4.37 -18.34 -19.54
N TRP A 205 -4.54 -17.25 -20.30
CA TRP A 205 -5.69 -16.34 -20.17
C TRP A 205 -6.75 -16.53 -21.28
N LYS A 206 -6.84 -17.73 -21.86
CA LYS A 206 -7.82 -18.07 -22.92
C LYS A 206 -9.08 -18.70 -22.37
#